data_AF-A0A177AV68-F1
#
_entry.id   AF-A0A177AV68-F1
#
_cell.length_a   1.000
_cell.length_b   1.000
_cell.length_c   1.000
_cell.angle_alpha   90.00
_cell.angle_beta   90.00
_cell.angle_gamma   90.00
#
_symmetry.space_group_name_H-M   'P 1'
#
loop_
_entity.id
_entity.type
_entity.pdbx_description
1 polymer ?
#
loop_
_entity_poly.entity_id
_entity_poly.type
_entity_poly.pdbx_seq_one_letter_code
_entity_poly.pdbx_strand_id
1 'polypeptide(L)'
;MFVNSKLYDSPTAARLIADLNHNVSKDTVYRFLAKNNYKYVPFLKAPLLSPLNKKNRLKSAKKTLLKLTTKKLNLEQVTFSDKKRFLLDGPDGCRKYWAKHNEI
;
A
#
# COMPACT_ATOMS: atom_id res chain seq x y z
N MET A 1 -1.99 -7.76 20.04
CA MET A 1 -0.95 -8.61 19.40
C MET A 1 -0.20 -7.72 18.41
N PHE A 2 0.94 -7.18 18.81
CA PHE A 2 1.76 -6.31 17.95
C PHE A 2 2.39 -7.15 16.85
N VAL A 3 1.91 -6.99 15.62
CA VAL A 3 2.54 -7.63 14.46
C VAL A 3 3.83 -6.87 14.19
N ASN A 4 4.97 -7.55 14.31
CA ASN A 4 6.29 -7.06 13.94
C ASN A 4 6.24 -6.47 12.51
N SER A 5 6.21 -5.14 12.40
CA SER A 5 6.20 -4.40 11.14
C SER A 5 7.51 -4.46 10.35
N LYS A 6 8.55 -5.08 10.93
CA LYS A 6 9.93 -5.03 10.42
C LYS A 6 10.16 -5.72 9.07
N LEU A 7 9.19 -6.48 8.54
CA LEU A 7 9.34 -7.29 7.31
C LEU A 7 8.79 -6.63 6.03
N TYR A 8 8.19 -5.44 6.09
CA TYR A 8 7.46 -4.87 4.94
C TYR A 8 7.83 -3.42 4.58
N ASP A 9 8.80 -2.81 5.26
CA ASP A 9 9.24 -1.45 4.92
C ASP A 9 10.42 -1.52 3.96
N SER A 10 10.29 -0.94 2.76
CA SER A 10 11.43 -0.72 1.88
C SER A 10 12.50 0.09 2.64
N PRO A 11 13.72 -0.44 2.84
CA PRO A 11 14.69 0.19 3.70
C PRO A 11 15.13 1.52 3.09
N THR A 12 15.17 2.56 3.91
CA THR A 12 15.74 3.86 3.51
C THR A 12 17.26 3.73 3.34
N ALA A 13 17.88 4.62 2.59
CA ALA A 13 19.35 4.66 2.47
C ALA A 13 20.04 4.73 3.85
N ALA A 14 19.46 5.48 4.80
CA ALA A 14 19.95 5.55 6.18
C ALA A 14 19.90 4.19 6.89
N ARG A 15 18.82 3.43 6.69
CA ARG A 15 18.65 2.11 7.29
C ARG A 15 19.58 1.09 6.65
N LEU A 16 19.81 1.16 5.34
CA LEU A 16 20.83 0.32 4.67
C LEU A 16 22.24 0.56 5.22
N ILE A 17 22.61 1.82 5.46
CA ILE A 17 23.89 2.21 6.06
C ILE A 17 24.04 1.60 7.46
N ALA A 18 23.00 1.72 8.29
CA ALA A 18 23.00 1.19 9.64
C ALA A 18 23.01 -0.35 9.68
N ASP A 19 22.12 -1.00 8.91
CA ASP A 19 21.95 -2.46 8.90
C ASP A 19 23.20 -3.17 8.33
N LEU A 20 23.89 -2.56 7.37
CA LEU A 20 25.12 -3.09 6.76
C LEU A 20 26.39 -2.60 7.46
N ASN A 21 26.25 -1.77 8.51
CA ASN A 21 27.37 -1.19 9.27
C ASN A 21 28.44 -0.53 8.37
N HIS A 22 28.01 0.23 7.37
CA HIS A 22 28.91 0.93 6.46
C HIS A 22 28.93 2.43 6.75
N ASN A 23 30.11 3.04 6.73
CA ASN A 23 30.26 4.49 6.87
C ASN A 23 30.29 5.17 5.50
N VAL A 24 29.15 5.22 4.82
CA VAL A 24 29.01 5.87 3.50
C VAL A 24 27.89 6.90 3.52
N SER A 25 27.98 7.92 2.67
CA SER A 25 26.90 8.89 2.52
C SER A 25 25.68 8.28 1.82
N LYS A 26 24.49 8.83 2.10
CA LYS A 26 23.24 8.42 1.43
C LYS A 26 23.33 8.53 -0.10
N ASP A 27 24.03 9.55 -0.60
CA ASP A 27 24.23 9.76 -2.04
C ASP A 27 25.06 8.65 -2.68
N THR A 28 26.04 8.11 -1.94
CA THR A 28 26.81 6.94 -2.41
C THR A 28 25.92 5.71 -2.51
N VAL A 29 25.00 5.52 -1.55
CA VAL A 29 23.99 4.45 -1.63
C VAL A 29 23.07 4.64 -2.84
N TYR A 30 22.55 5.84 -3.06
CA TYR A 30 21.68 6.10 -4.22
C TYR A 30 22.40 5.92 -5.56
N ARG A 31 23.64 6.39 -5.68
CA ARG A 31 24.47 6.18 -6.88
C ARG A 31 24.74 4.70 -7.11
N PHE A 32 25.04 3.94 -6.06
CA PHE A 32 25.22 2.49 -6.13
C PHE A 32 23.95 1.79 -6.62
N LEU A 33 22.80 2.12 -6.03
CA LEU A 33 21.51 1.54 -6.42
C LEU A 33 21.17 1.85 -7.89
N ALA A 34 21.37 3.09 -8.32
CA ALA A 34 21.16 3.51 -9.70
C ALA A 34 22.10 2.78 -10.68
N LYS A 35 23.39 2.67 -10.35
CA LYS A 35 24.38 1.94 -11.16
C LYS A 35 24.03 0.46 -11.34
N ASN A 36 23.40 -0.14 -10.33
CA ASN A 36 22.96 -1.54 -10.35
C ASN A 36 21.51 -1.72 -10.83
N ASN A 37 20.91 -0.71 -11.48
CA ASN A 37 19.56 -0.75 -12.04
C ASN A 37 18.42 -0.97 -11.03
N TYR A 38 18.65 -0.69 -9.74
CA TYR A 38 17.57 -0.66 -8.76
C TYR A 38 16.74 0.62 -8.90
N LYS A 39 15.42 0.48 -8.89
CA LYS A 39 14.48 1.61 -8.94
C LYS A 39 13.69 1.68 -7.64
N TYR A 40 13.50 2.89 -7.13
CA TYR A 40 12.55 3.11 -6.04
C TYR A 40 11.13 2.93 -6.59
N VAL A 41 10.40 1.98 -6.02
CA VAL A 41 8.98 1.77 -6.31
C VAL A 41 8.20 2.13 -5.06
N PRO A 42 7.27 3.08 -5.12
CA PRO A 42 6.45 3.42 -3.97
C PRO A 42 5.64 2.18 -3.56
N PHE A 43 5.61 1.92 -2.26
CA PHE A 43 4.84 0.81 -1.72
C PHE A 43 3.35 1.01 -2.02
N LEU A 44 2.72 0.00 -2.63
CA LEU A 44 1.27 -0.03 -2.78
C LEU A 44 0.65 -0.23 -1.39
N LYS A 45 0.18 0.85 -0.79
CA LYS A 45 -0.49 0.81 0.51
C LYS A 45 -1.75 -0.04 0.42
N ALA A 46 -1.66 -1.29 0.86
CA ALA A 46 -2.80 -2.16 1.09
C ALA A 46 -3.10 -2.23 2.60
N PRO A 47 -4.37 -2.33 3.01
CA PRO A 47 -4.70 -2.55 4.41
C PRO A 47 -4.10 -3.89 4.87
N LEU A 48 -3.48 -3.89 6.05
CA LEU A 48 -2.96 -5.11 6.66
C LEU A 48 -4.11 -6.09 6.93
N LEU A 49 -4.13 -7.20 6.20
CA LEU A 49 -5.11 -8.26 6.40
C LEU A 49 -4.65 -9.17 7.53
N SER A 50 -5.49 -9.34 8.56
CA SER A 50 -5.27 -10.36 9.58
C SER A 50 -5.23 -11.76 8.95
N PRO A 51 -4.54 -12.74 9.56
CA PRO A 51 -4.53 -14.12 9.06
C PRO A 51 -5.94 -14.70 8.86
N LEU A 52 -6.86 -14.36 9.77
CA LEU A 52 -8.27 -14.74 9.66
C LEU A 52 -8.95 -14.12 8.43
N ASN A 53 -8.74 -12.82 8.18
CA ASN A 53 -9.30 -12.14 7.02
C ASN A 53 -8.74 -12.69 5.70
N LYS A 54 -7.44 -13.06 5.67
CA LYS A 54 -6.84 -13.74 4.51
C LYS A 54 -7.54 -15.09 4.23
N LYS A 55 -7.74 -15.90 5.27
CA LYS A 55 -8.45 -17.20 5.16
C LYS A 55 -9.89 -17.02 4.68
N ASN A 56 -10.62 -16.07 5.25
CA ASN A 56 -12.02 -15.81 4.89
C ASN A 56 -12.15 -15.29 3.45
N ARG A 57 -11.27 -14.36 3.04
CA ARG A 57 -11.22 -13.87 1.65
C ARG A 57 -10.94 -15.01 0.66
N LEU A 58 -9.96 -15.87 0.95
CA LEU A 58 -9.64 -17.01 0.09
C LEU A 58 -10.81 -18.00 -0.02
N LYS A 59 -11.47 -18.32 1.11
CA LYS A 59 -12.65 -19.19 1.13
C LYS A 59 -13.79 -18.60 0.30
N SER A 60 -14.06 -17.30 0.46
CA SER A 60 -15.10 -16.59 -0.30
C SER A 60 -14.79 -16.56 -1.79
N ALA A 61 -13.55 -16.27 -2.17
CA ALA A 61 -13.10 -16.24 -3.56
C ALA A 61 -13.27 -17.61 -4.25
N LYS A 62 -12.82 -18.69 -3.60
CA LYS A 62 -13.00 -20.06 -4.12
C LYS A 62 -14.48 -20.42 -4.31
N LYS A 63 -15.32 -20.09 -3.33
CA LYS A 63 -16.77 -20.33 -3.42
C LYS A 63 -17.42 -19.54 -4.55
N THR A 64 -17.03 -18.29 -4.72
CA THR A 64 -17.57 -17.40 -5.76
C THR A 64 -17.15 -17.88 -7.14
N LEU A 65 -15.86 -18.20 -7.33
CA LEU A 65 -15.35 -18.78 -8.59
C LEU A 65 -16.10 -20.06 -8.96
N LEU A 66 -16.28 -20.99 -8.02
CA LEU A 66 -17.04 -22.21 -8.29
C LEU A 66 -18.47 -21.91 -8.74
N LYS A 67 -19.15 -20.95 -8.10
CA LYS A 67 -20.51 -20.54 -8.51
C LYS A 67 -20.55 -19.91 -9.89
N LEU A 68 -19.54 -19.11 -10.24
CA LEU A 68 -19.40 -18.51 -11.58
C LEU A 68 -19.21 -19.61 -12.64
N THR A 69 -18.25 -20.52 -12.43
CA THR A 69 -17.94 -21.59 -13.39
C THR A 69 -19.10 -22.57 -13.56
N THR A 70 -19.85 -22.85 -12.48
CA THR A 70 -21.03 -23.72 -12.52
C THR A 70 -22.32 -23.01 -12.97
N LYS A 71 -22.22 -21.75 -13.42
CA LYS A 71 -23.36 -20.89 -13.82
C LYS A 71 -24.46 -20.73 -12.75
N LYS A 72 -24.11 -20.96 -11.47
CA LYS A 72 -24.99 -20.73 -10.30
C LYS A 72 -24.98 -19.29 -9.81
N LEU A 73 -24.09 -18.46 -10.37
CA LEU A 73 -24.02 -17.03 -10.14
C LEU A 73 -23.90 -16.35 -11.51
N ASN A 74 -24.90 -15.56 -11.88
CA ASN A 74 -24.84 -14.70 -13.06
C ASN A 74 -24.47 -13.29 -12.63
N LEU A 75 -23.31 -12.79 -13.08
CA LEU A 75 -22.83 -11.44 -12.75
C LEU A 75 -23.71 -10.34 -13.35
N GLU A 76 -24.40 -10.60 -14.46
CA GLU A 76 -25.31 -9.64 -15.10
C GLU A 76 -26.53 -9.32 -14.21
N GLN A 77 -26.86 -10.23 -13.30
CA GLN A 77 -27.95 -10.06 -12.34
C GLN A 77 -27.48 -9.51 -10.99
N VAL A 78 -26.17 -9.31 -10.80
CA VAL A 78 -25.61 -8.80 -9.55
C VAL A 78 -25.54 -7.27 -9.64
N THR A 79 -26.34 -6.61 -8.81
CA THR A 79 -26.18 -5.17 -8.57
C THR A 79 -25.20 -4.94 -7.43
N PHE A 80 -24.06 -4.32 -7.73
CA PHE A 80 -23.08 -3.92 -6.72
C PHE A 80 -23.46 -2.55 -6.13
N SER A 81 -23.33 -2.42 -4.81
CA SER A 81 -23.60 -1.17 -4.10
C SER A 81 -22.48 -0.88 -3.09
N ASP A 82 -22.07 0.38 -2.98
CA ASP A 82 -21.14 0.87 -1.97
C ASP A 82 -21.47 2.31 -1.60
N LYS A 83 -20.98 2.79 -0.45
CA LYS A 83 -21.08 4.18 -0.02
C LYS A 83 -19.73 4.86 -0.15
N LYS A 84 -19.67 5.94 -0.92
CA LYS A 84 -18.51 6.82 -1.02
C LYS A 84 -18.83 8.16 -0.37
N ARG A 85 -17.92 8.66 0.47
CA ARG A 85 -17.96 10.04 0.96
C ARG A 85 -17.46 10.98 -0.13
N PHE A 86 -18.25 12.00 -0.45
CA PHE A 86 -17.84 13.11 -1.32
C PHE A 86 -17.42 14.29 -0.44
N LEU A 87 -16.22 14.82 -0.67
CA LEU A 87 -15.72 16.02 -0.01
C LEU A 87 -15.84 17.21 -0.96
N LEU A 88 -16.26 18.36 -0.43
CA LEU A 88 -16.44 19.58 -1.22
C LEU A 88 -15.10 20.12 -1.76
N ASP A 89 -14.02 20.03 -0.99
CA ASP A 89 -12.73 20.59 -1.38
C ASP A 89 -11.76 19.54 -1.96
N GLY A 90 -12.29 18.64 -2.79
CA GLY A 90 -11.51 17.73 -3.64
C GLY A 90 -11.09 16.40 -2.98
N PRO A 91 -10.42 15.52 -3.75
CA PRO A 91 -10.01 14.18 -3.29
C PRO A 91 -9.12 14.23 -2.05
N ASP A 92 -9.25 13.20 -1.20
CA ASP A 92 -8.52 13.05 0.06
C ASP A 92 -7.01 13.29 -0.13
N GLY A 93 -6.45 14.30 0.54
CA GLY A 93 -5.00 14.53 0.63
C GLY A 93 -4.36 15.41 -0.45
N CYS A 94 -5.12 16.02 -1.36
CA CYS A 94 -4.57 16.89 -2.42
C CYS A 94 -4.55 18.38 -2.09
N ARG A 95 -4.89 18.79 -0.86
CA ARG A 95 -4.90 20.20 -0.46
C ARG A 95 -3.50 20.68 -0.11
N LYS A 96 -3.07 21.76 -0.75
CA LYS A 96 -1.90 22.56 -0.32
C LYS A 96 -2.38 24.00 -0.17
N TYR A 97 -2.29 24.52 1.04
CA TYR A 97 -2.64 25.91 1.35
C TYR A 97 -1.36 26.72 1.48
N TRP A 98 -1.37 27.94 0.94
CA TRP A 98 -0.37 28.95 1.26
C TRP A 98 -0.94 29.81 2.37
N ALA A 99 -0.22 29.96 3.47
CA ALA A 99 -0.59 30.84 4.58
C ALA A 99 0.54 31.84 4.85
N LYS A 100 0.19 33.10 5.17
CA LYS A 100 1.15 34.06 5.73
C LYS A 100 1.45 33.65 7.17
N HIS A 101 2.71 33.75 7.56
CA HIS A 101 3.24 33.23 8.83
C HIS A 101 2.56 33.80 10.10
N ASN A 102 1.85 34.93 10.00
CA ASN A 102 1.35 35.70 11.15
C ASN A 102 -0.19 35.77 11.25
N GLU A 103 -0.94 34.93 10.53
CA GLU A 103 -2.42 34.96 10.56
C GLU A 103 -3.00 33.56 10.82
N ILE A 104 -2.57 32.92 11.92
CA ILE A 104 -3.26 31.76 12.53
C ILE A 104 -3.73 32.17 13.92
#